data_AF-A0A4R2HW33-F1
#
_entry.id   AF-A0A4R2HW33-F1
#
_cell.length_a   1.000
_cell.length_b   1.000
_cell.length_c   1.000
_cell.angle_alpha   90.00
_cell.angle_beta   90.00
_cell.angle_gamma   90.00
#
_symmetry.space_group_name_H-M   'P 1'
#
loop_
_entity.id
_entity.type
_entity.pdbx_description
1 polymer ?
#
loop_
_entity_poly.entity_id
_entity_poly.type
_entity_poly.pdbx_seq_one_letter_code
_entity_poly.pdbx_strand_id
1 'polypeptide(L)' 'MRWVIHGEEEAWSSPWLSVRRLDVEQPDGDRVDYHAVRLSDVAAAVVTDASAWPTYRG' A
#
# COMPACT_ATOMS: atom_id res chain seq x y z
N MET A 1 -1.65 16.48 -11.95
CA MET A 1 -1.19 15.32 -11.15
C MET A 1 -1.76 14.05 -11.76
N ARG A 2 -1.08 13.47 -12.75
CA ARG A 2 -1.46 12.15 -13.26
C ARG A 2 -0.17 11.37 -13.45
N TRP A 3 -0.02 10.33 -12.66
CA TRP A 3 1.01 9.33 -12.87
C TRP A 3 0.54 8.41 -13.99
N VAL A 4 1.44 8.04 -14.89
CA VAL A 4 1.15 7.10 -15.98
C VAL A 4 2.05 5.89 -15.83
N ILE A 5 1.45 4.70 -15.77
CA ILE A 5 2.19 3.43 -15.77
C ILE A 5 2.26 2.98 -17.23
N HIS A 6 3.48 2.94 -17.75
CA HIS A 6 3.76 2.50 -19.13
C HIS A 6 4.00 1.00 -19.20
N GLY A 7 4.50 0.41 -18.12
CA GLY A 7 4.78 -1.01 -18.03
C GLY A 7 4.82 -1.50 -16.59
N GLU A 8 4.50 -2.78 -16.43
CA GLU A 8 4.52 -3.47 -15.14
C GLU A 8 5.03 -4.89 -15.34
N GLU A 9 6.02 -5.28 -14.55
CA GLU A 9 6.62 -6.61 -14.54
C GLU A 9 6.64 -7.15 -13.13
N GLU A 10 6.26 -8.43 -12.96
CA GLU A 10 6.37 -9.11 -11.68
C GLU A 10 7.78 -9.69 -11.52
N ALA A 11 8.50 -9.22 -10.50
CA ALA A 11 9.86 -9.68 -10.22
C ALA A 11 9.86 -10.90 -9.29
N TRP A 12 8.87 -11.00 -8.40
CA TRP A 12 8.72 -12.11 -7.45
C TRP A 12 7.30 -12.16 -6.87
N SER A 13 6.81 -13.36 -6.53
CA SER A 13 5.51 -13.52 -5.87
C SER A 13 5.44 -14.68 -4.88
N SER A 14 4.48 -14.57 -3.98
CA SER A 14 4.06 -15.57 -3.01
C SER A 14 2.55 -15.46 -2.77
N PRO A 15 1.91 -16.38 -2.02
CA PRO A 15 0.50 -16.27 -1.66
C PRO A 15 0.12 -15.02 -0.86
N TRP A 16 1.10 -14.35 -0.23
CA TRP A 16 0.87 -13.23 0.67
C TRP A 16 1.11 -11.86 0.03
N LEU A 17 2.07 -11.79 -0.90
CA LEU A 17 2.45 -10.56 -1.59
C LEU A 17 3.23 -10.83 -2.87
N SER A 18 3.32 -9.80 -3.72
CA SER A 18 4.23 -9.73 -4.86
C SER A 18 5.08 -8.46 -4.87
N VAL A 19 6.24 -8.56 -5.50
CA VAL A 19 7.14 -7.44 -5.80
C VAL A 19 7.10 -7.20 -7.30
N ARG A 20 6.85 -5.95 -7.69
CA ARG A 20 6.69 -5.55 -9.08
C ARG A 20 7.59 -4.38 -9.42
N ARG A 21 8.09 -4.36 -10.65
CA ARG A 21 8.82 -3.25 -11.24
C ARG A 21 7.88 -2.52 -12.18
N LEU A 22 7.75 -1.22 -11.98
CA LEU A 22 6.86 -0.34 -12.72
C LEU A 22 7.70 0.66 -13.50
N ASP A 23 7.41 0.79 -14.78
CA ASP A 23 7.91 1.88 -15.60
C ASP A 23 6.87 3.00 -15.56
N VAL A 24 7.24 4.11 -14.91
CA VAL A 24 6.29 5.15 -14.51
C VAL A 24 6.75 6.51 -15.00
N GLU A 25 5.82 7.27 -15.60
CA GLU A 25 5.97 8.70 -15.84
C GLU A 25 5.31 9.49 -14.71
N GLN A 26 6.12 10.31 -14.05
CA GLN A 26 5.74 11.16 -12.94
C GLN A 26 5.00 12.42 -13.45
N PRO A 27 4.28 13.15 -12.57
CA PRO A 27 3.52 14.33 -12.99
C PRO A 27 4.33 15.47 -13.61
N ASP A 28 5.64 15.50 -13.37
CA ASP A 28 6.61 16.44 -13.94
C ASP A 28 7.20 15.97 -15.28
N GLY A 29 6.85 14.75 -15.73
CA GLY A 29 7.27 14.16 -16.99
C GLY A 29 8.48 13.24 -16.87
N ASP A 30 9.10 13.11 -15.69
CA ASP A 30 10.22 12.21 -15.50
C ASP A 30 9.78 10.75 -15.56
N ARG A 31 10.52 9.94 -16.33
CA ARG A 31 10.25 8.49 -16.49
C ARG A 31 11.28 7.68 -15.72
N VAL A 32 10.80 6.89 -14.77
CA VAL A 32 11.66 6.19 -13.81
C VAL A 32 11.18 4.76 -13.55
N ASP A 33 12.12 3.91 -13.17
CA ASP A 33 11.83 2.58 -12.64
C ASP A 33 11.43 2.67 -11.16
N TYR A 34 10.25 2.13 -10.84
CA TYR A 34 9.70 2.11 -9.49
C TYR A 34 9.47 0.68 -9.01
N HIS A 35 9.78 0.38 -7.75
CA HIS A 35 9.49 -0.93 -7.16
C HIS A 35 8.26 -0.82 -6.27
N ALA A 36 7.26 -1.67 -6.52
CA ALA A 36 6.02 -1.74 -5.77
C ALA A 36 5.90 -3.07 -5.05
N VAL A 37 5.39 -3.02 -3.81
CA VAL A 37 4.95 -4.21 -3.06
C VAL A 37 3.44 -4.22 -3.09
N ARG A 38 2.86 -5.30 -3.61
CA ARG A 38 1.42 -5.53 -3.61
C ARG A 38 1.08 -6.63 -2.62
N LEU A 39 0.35 -6.28 -1.58
CA LEU A 39 -0.16 -7.24 -0.60
C LEU A 39 -1.42 -7.92 -1.16
N SER A 40 -1.66 -9.16 -0.75
CA SER A 40 -2.98 -9.80 -0.91
C SER A 40 -4.06 -9.01 -0.15
N ASP A 41 -5.33 -9.24 -0.48
CA ASP A 41 -6.44 -8.58 0.22
C ASP A 41 -6.44 -8.97 1.71
N VAL A 42 -6.39 -7.97 2.59
CA VAL A 42 -6.36 -8.15 4.06
C VAL A 42 -7.46 -7.32 4.70
N ALA A 43 -8.16 -7.91 5.67
CA ALA A 43 -9.07 -7.20 6.57
C ALA A 43 -8.43 -7.11 7.96
N ALA A 44 -8.49 -5.93 8.57
CA ALA A 44 -8.02 -5.68 9.93
C ALA A 44 -9.08 -4.90 10.72
N ALA A 45 -9.15 -5.17 12.02
CA ALA A 45 -10.04 -4.46 12.94
C ALA A 45 -9.26 -4.05 14.20
N VAL A 46 -9.61 -2.89 14.75
CA VAL A 46 -9.12 -2.45 16.06
C VAL A 46 -10.19 -2.77 17.09
N VAL A 47 -9.83 -3.57 18.09
CA VAL A 47 -10.70 -3.86 19.24
C VAL A 47 -10.28 -2.94 20.38
N THR A 48 -11.23 -2.17 20.91
CA THR A 48 -11.00 -1.29 22.06
C THR A 48 -11.85 -1.75 23.23
N ASP A 49 -11.32 -1.59 24.44
CA ASP A 49 -12.08 -1.74 25.67
C ASP A 49 -12.54 -0.37 26.16
N ALA A 50 -13.85 -0.16 26.25
CA ALA A 50 -14.44 1.07 26.77
C ALA A 50 -14.18 1.25 28.27
N SER A 51 -13.91 0.16 29.00
CA SER A 51 -13.63 0.21 30.44
C SER A 51 -12.21 0.68 30.75
N ALA A 52 -11.31 0.69 29.75
CA ALA A 52 -9.91 1.08 29.91
C ALA A 52 -9.71 2.60 30.11
N TRP A 53 -10.77 3.41 29.96
CA TRP A 53 -10.76 4.83 30.27
C TRP A 53 -11.48 5.08 31.60
N PRO A 54 -10.85 5.75 32.59
CA PRO A 54 -11.56 6.13 33.80
C PRO A 54 -12.67 7.11 33.40
N THR A 55 -13.92 6.66 33.49
CA THR A 55 -15.08 7.52 33.28
C THR A 55 -15.06 8.57 34.39
N TYR A 56 -14.78 9.82 34.06
CA TYR A 56 -14.83 10.92 35.02
C TYR A 56 -16.28 11.07 35.48
N ARG A 57 -16.58 10.61 36.70
CA ARG A 57 -17.84 10.88 37.39
C ARG A 57 -17.60 12.09 38.30
N GLY A 58 -17.96 13.26 37.78
CA GLY A 58 -18.28 14.42 38.61
C GLY A 58 -19.66 14.28 39.23
#